data_AF-A0A0T7G639-F1
#
_entry.id   AF-A0A0T7G639-F1
#
_cell.length_a   1.000
_cell.length_b   1.000
_cell.length_c   1.000
_cell.angle_alpha   90.00
_cell.angle_beta   90.00
_cell.angle_gamma   90.00
#
_symmetry.space_group_name_H-M   'P 1'
#
loop_
_entity.id
_entity.type
_entity.pdbx_description
1 polymer ?
#
loop_
_entity_poly.entity_id
_entity_poly.type
_entity_poly.pdbx_seq_one_letter_code
_entity_poly.pdbx_strand_id
1 'polypeptide(L)'
;MATRKEALTKRASRVRRQIKKVANGRPRLSVHRSSKNIYVQVIDDVAGRTLAAASTLDAGLRASLKTGADVAAAAAVGKLVAERATKAGVTEVVFDRGAFIYHGRIKALAEAAREGGLSF
;
A
#
# COMPACT_ATOMS: atom_id res chain seq x y z
N MET A 1 -29.00 -7.83 2.60
CA MET A 1 -28.22 -6.61 2.31
C MET A 1 -26.74 -7.00 2.27
N ALA A 2 -25.97 -6.50 1.29
CA ALA A 2 -24.54 -6.81 1.24
C ALA A 2 -23.82 -6.20 2.44
N THR A 3 -22.96 -6.98 3.11
CA THR A 3 -22.21 -6.49 4.26
C THR A 3 -21.20 -5.41 3.83
N ARG A 4 -20.82 -4.52 4.75
CA ARG A 4 -19.81 -3.48 4.46
C ARG A 4 -18.50 -4.09 3.93
N LYS A 5 -18.16 -5.31 4.37
CA LYS A 5 -16.99 -6.07 3.89
C LYS A 5 -17.14 -6.49 2.44
N GLU A 6 -18.29 -7.03 2.04
CA GLU A 6 -18.60 -7.40 0.65
C GLU A 6 -18.61 -6.20 -0.30
N ALA A 7 -19.11 -5.05 0.16
CA ALA A 7 -19.07 -3.82 -0.64
C ALA A 7 -17.62 -3.35 -0.89
N LEU A 8 -16.73 -3.47 0.11
CA LEU A 8 -15.32 -3.14 -0.03
C LEU A 8 -14.59 -4.11 -0.94
N THR A 9 -14.82 -5.42 -0.82
CA THR A 9 -14.18 -6.42 -1.69
C THR A 9 -14.60 -6.24 -3.15
N LYS A 10 -15.87 -5.93 -3.42
CA LYS A 10 -16.38 -5.64 -4.77
C LYS A 10 -15.75 -4.37 -5.38
N ARG A 11 -15.50 -3.33 -4.58
CA ARG A 11 -14.79 -2.13 -5.04
C ARG A 11 -13.32 -2.43 -5.32
N ALA A 12 -12.65 -3.15 -4.42
CA ALA A 12 -11.25 -3.54 -4.60
C ALA A 12 -11.08 -4.42 -5.84
N SER A 13 -11.97 -5.37 -6.10
CA SER A 13 -11.89 -6.24 -7.29
C SER A 13 -12.07 -5.46 -8.59
N ARG A 14 -12.95 -4.46 -8.62
CA ARG A 14 -13.11 -3.56 -9.78
C ARG A 14 -11.82 -2.77 -10.07
N VAL A 15 -11.21 -2.19 -9.04
CA VAL A 15 -9.95 -1.43 -9.16
C VAL A 15 -8.83 -2.36 -9.62
N ARG A 16 -8.68 -3.52 -8.98
CA ARG A 16 -7.65 -4.51 -9.33
C ARG A 16 -7.81 -5.08 -10.73
N ARG A 17 -9.05 -5.23 -11.23
CA ARG A 17 -9.30 -5.62 -12.62
C ARG A 17 -8.75 -4.59 -13.61
N GLN A 18 -8.89 -3.30 -13.32
CA GLN A 18 -8.33 -2.24 -14.17
C GLN A 18 -6.80 -2.19 -14.05
N ILE A 19 -6.26 -2.29 -12.83
CA ILE A 19 -4.82 -2.34 -12.59
C ILE A 19 -4.19 -3.51 -13.35
N LYS A 20 -4.77 -4.73 -13.27
CA LYS A 20 -4.24 -5.90 -13.97
C LYS A 20 -4.15 -5.72 -15.49
N LYS A 21 -5.03 -4.91 -16.08
CA LYS A 21 -4.97 -4.59 -17.52
C LYS A 21 -3.83 -3.64 -17.88
N VAL A 22 -3.44 -2.76 -16.96
CA VAL A 22 -2.45 -1.70 -17.17
C VAL A 22 -1.08 -2.09 -16.60
N ALA A 23 -1.05 -3.08 -15.71
CA ALA A 23 0.13 -3.40 -14.91
C ALA A 23 1.34 -3.82 -15.73
N ASN A 24 1.18 -4.35 -16.96
CA ASN A 24 2.29 -4.67 -17.88
C ASN A 24 3.48 -5.41 -17.19
N GLY A 25 3.22 -6.28 -16.22
CA GLY A 25 4.25 -7.00 -15.45
C GLY A 25 4.87 -6.25 -14.27
N ARG A 26 4.47 -4.99 -14.01
CA ARG A 26 4.91 -4.20 -12.86
C ARG A 26 4.27 -4.69 -11.56
N PRO A 27 5.03 -4.82 -10.46
CA PRO A 27 4.48 -5.15 -9.15
C PRO A 27 3.45 -4.12 -8.69
N ARG A 28 2.41 -4.57 -8.01
CA ARG A 28 1.39 -3.68 -7.43
C ARG A 28 1.73 -3.33 -5.98
N LEU A 29 1.56 -2.06 -5.62
CA LEU A 29 1.63 -1.60 -4.24
C LEU A 29 0.21 -1.53 -3.67
N SER A 30 -0.19 -2.57 -2.94
CA SER A 30 -1.52 -2.69 -2.35
C SER A 30 -1.58 -2.11 -0.95
N VAL A 31 -2.54 -1.21 -0.72
CA VAL A 31 -2.76 -0.54 0.57
C VAL A 31 -4.00 -1.10 1.26
N HIS A 32 -3.85 -1.53 2.51
CA HIS A 32 -4.94 -1.92 3.38
C HIS A 32 -5.00 -1.04 4.62
N ARG A 33 -6.13 -0.35 4.80
CA ARG A 33 -6.38 0.53 5.95
C ARG A 33 -7.44 -0.07 6.84
N SER A 34 -7.08 -0.30 8.10
CA SER A 34 -8.01 -0.59 9.19
C SER A 34 -8.28 0.67 10.02
N SER A 35 -9.17 0.58 11.02
CA SER A 35 -9.43 1.69 11.94
C SER A 35 -8.16 2.13 12.69
N LYS A 36 -7.35 1.17 13.14
CA LYS A 36 -6.18 1.42 14.01
C LYS A 36 -4.83 1.39 13.29
N ASN A 37 -4.73 0.67 12.17
CA ASN A 37 -3.47 0.36 11.51
C ASN A 37 -3.55 0.51 9.99
N ILE A 38 -2.40 0.73 9.36
CA ILE A 38 -2.23 0.69 7.91
C ILE A 38 -1.16 -0.34 7.54
N TYR A 39 -1.42 -1.06 6.46
CA TYR A 39 -0.58 -2.12 5.92
C TYR A 39 -0.36 -1.85 4.44
N VAL A 40 0.85 -2.14 3.98
CA VAL A 40 1.23 -1.99 2.58
C VAL A 40 2.06 -3.19 2.16
N GLN A 41 1.80 -3.65 0.94
CA GLN A 41 2.52 -4.76 0.34
C GLN A 41 2.84 -4.42 -1.11
N VAL A 42 4.07 -4.70 -1.53
CA VAL A 42 4.49 -4.73 -2.92
C VAL A 42 4.43 -6.19 -3.37
N ILE A 43 3.50 -6.48 -4.28
CA ILE A 43 3.16 -7.83 -4.72
C ILE A 43 3.48 -7.95 -6.20
N ASP A 44 4.22 -8.98 -6.55
CA ASP A 44 4.34 -9.46 -7.92
C ASP A 44 3.18 -10.42 -8.20
N ASP A 45 2.27 -10.02 -9.09
CA ASP A 45 1.10 -10.81 -9.48
C ASP A 45 1.43 -11.93 -10.48
N VAL A 46 2.60 -11.90 -11.12
CA VAL A 46 3.05 -12.96 -12.05
C VAL A 46 3.64 -14.12 -11.25
N ALA A 47 4.56 -13.82 -10.34
CA ALA A 47 5.16 -14.82 -9.46
C ALA A 47 4.26 -15.19 -8.26
N GLY A 48 3.24 -14.40 -7.96
CA GLY A 48 2.37 -14.58 -6.78
C GLY A 48 3.10 -14.35 -5.46
N ARG A 49 4.19 -13.58 -5.46
CA ARG A 49 5.06 -13.36 -4.30
C ARG A 49 5.01 -11.91 -3.82
N THR A 50 5.12 -11.73 -2.50
CA THR A 50 5.27 -10.40 -1.91
C THR A 50 6.75 -10.07 -1.83
N LEU A 51 7.16 -8.98 -2.50
CA LEU A 51 8.56 -8.56 -2.59
C LEU A 51 8.96 -7.69 -1.39
N ALA A 52 8.06 -6.81 -0.97
CA ALA A 52 8.24 -5.98 0.21
C ALA A 52 6.91 -5.80 0.94
N ALA A 53 6.95 -5.72 2.26
CA ALA A 53 5.78 -5.39 3.08
C ALA A 53 6.19 -4.41 4.16
N ALA A 54 5.27 -3.57 4.60
CA ALA A 54 5.41 -2.74 5.77
C ALA A 54 4.07 -2.52 6.46
N SER A 55 4.10 -2.29 7.76
CA SER A 55 2.90 -1.97 8.51
C SER A 55 3.21 -1.10 9.71
N THR A 56 2.18 -0.46 10.26
CA THR A 56 2.30 0.23 11.56
C THR A 56 2.54 -0.71 12.74
N LEU A 57 2.39 -2.02 12.55
CA LEU A 57 2.68 -3.02 13.59
C LEU A 57 4.15 -3.45 13.60
N ASP A 58 4.92 -3.04 12.60
CA ASP A 58 6.34 -3.39 12.49
C ASP A 58 7.13 -2.78 13.65
N ALA A 59 8.03 -3.55 14.26
CA ALA A 59 8.63 -3.20 15.56
C ALA A 59 9.33 -1.82 15.53
N GLY A 60 9.98 -1.47 14.42
CA GLY A 60 10.64 -0.17 14.24
C GLY A 60 9.69 1.03 14.11
N LEU A 61 8.48 0.83 13.59
CA LEU A 61 7.46 1.89 13.46
C LEU A 61 6.58 1.98 14.70
N ARG A 62 6.38 0.86 15.40
CA ARG A 62 5.57 0.80 16.62
C ARG A 62 6.21 1.53 17.79
N ALA A 63 7.55 1.62 17.81
CA ALA A 63 8.30 2.37 18.83
C ALA A 63 8.28 3.89 18.59
N SER A 64 8.15 4.33 17.33
CA SER A 64 8.23 5.75 16.94
C SER A 64 6.87 6.44 16.79
N LEU A 65 5.78 5.68 16.72
CA LEU A 65 4.43 6.21 16.48
C LEU A 65 3.56 6.15 17.74
N LYS A 66 3.04 7.31 18.18
CA LYS A 66 2.00 7.40 19.23
C LYS A 66 0.69 6.73 18.80
N THR A 67 0.35 6.78 17.51
CA THR A 67 -0.88 6.18 16.96
C THR A 67 -0.62 5.58 15.57
N GLY A 68 -1.09 4.34 15.33
CA GLY A 68 -1.01 3.69 14.00
C GLY A 68 -2.04 4.20 12.99
N ALA A 69 -2.86 5.18 13.37
CA ALA A 69 -4.03 5.62 12.62
C ALA A 69 -3.87 6.99 11.92
N ASP A 70 -2.71 7.63 12.04
CA ASP A 70 -2.54 9.04 11.64
C ASP A 70 -1.93 9.20 10.24
N VAL A 71 -1.95 10.44 9.73
CA VAL A 71 -1.32 10.81 8.45
C VAL A 71 0.19 10.65 8.54
N ALA A 72 0.79 11.04 9.66
CA ALA A 72 2.22 10.86 9.93
C ALA A 72 2.63 9.37 9.92
N ALA A 73 1.81 8.50 10.52
CA ALA A 73 2.03 7.05 10.48
C ALA A 73 1.99 6.51 9.05
N ALA A 74 1.08 7.01 8.21
CA ALA A 74 0.99 6.61 6.82
C ALA A 74 2.21 7.06 6.00
N ALA A 75 2.73 8.26 6.26
CA ALA A 75 3.96 8.75 5.63
C ALA A 75 5.19 7.92 6.04
N ALA A 76 5.34 7.62 7.34
CA ALA A 76 6.43 6.78 7.84
C ALA A 76 6.41 5.37 7.23
N VAL A 77 5.23 4.76 7.13
CA VAL A 77 5.05 3.47 6.45
C VAL A 77 5.42 3.59 4.96
N GLY A 78 5.01 4.66 4.27
CA GLY A 78 5.32 4.89 2.86
C GLY A 78 6.83 4.92 2.59
N LYS A 79 7.60 5.65 3.41
CA LYS A 79 9.08 5.70 3.31
C LYS A 79 9.70 4.33 3.54
N LEU A 80 9.25 3.63 4.58
CA LEU A 80 9.80 2.31 4.93
C LEU A 80 9.51 1.25 3.85
N VAL A 81 8.36 1.29 3.18
CA VAL A 81 8.09 0.42 2.03
C VAL A 81 9.02 0.73 0.88
N ALA A 82 9.24 2.02 0.58
CA ALA A 82 10.09 2.42 -0.53
C ALA A 82 11.54 1.96 -0.33
N GLU A 83 12.07 2.10 0.88
CA GLU A 83 13.40 1.56 1.21
C GLU A 83 13.48 0.04 1.09
N ARG A 84 12.43 -0.70 1.48
CA ARG A 84 12.39 -2.15 1.34
C ARG A 84 12.23 -2.59 -0.11
N ALA A 85 11.44 -1.87 -0.89
CA ALA A 85 11.20 -2.15 -2.30
C ALA A 85 12.45 -1.87 -3.14
N THR A 86 13.14 -0.76 -2.90
CA THR A 86 14.41 -0.44 -3.57
C THR A 86 15.50 -1.46 -3.23
N LYS A 87 15.60 -1.92 -1.97
CA LYS A 87 16.48 -3.04 -1.57
C LYS A 87 16.12 -4.36 -2.28
N ALA A 88 14.84 -4.58 -2.57
CA ALA A 88 14.38 -5.72 -3.35
C ALA A 88 14.53 -5.52 -4.88
N GLY A 89 15.11 -4.41 -5.34
CA GLY A 89 15.31 -4.10 -6.75
C GLY A 89 14.07 -3.60 -7.49
N VAL A 90 13.01 -3.21 -6.77
CA VAL A 90 11.75 -2.74 -7.35
C VAL A 90 11.69 -1.22 -7.32
N THR A 91 11.72 -0.60 -8.50
CA THR A 91 11.63 0.85 -8.67
C THR A 91 10.30 1.30 -9.27
N GLU A 92 9.77 0.54 -10.23
CA GLU A 92 8.47 0.79 -10.85
C GLU A 92 7.39 -0.06 -10.21
N VAL A 93 6.33 0.58 -9.70
CA VAL A 93 5.17 -0.12 -9.14
C VAL A 93 3.87 0.48 -9.68
N VAL A 94 2.76 -0.23 -9.50
CA VAL A 94 1.43 0.32 -9.77
C VAL A 94 0.69 0.50 -8.47
N PHE A 95 0.18 1.71 -8.21
CA PHE A 95 -0.51 2.00 -6.96
C PHE A 95 -1.92 1.38 -6.91
N ASP A 96 -2.12 0.43 -6.01
CA ASP A 96 -3.40 -0.16 -5.68
C ASP A 96 -3.95 0.41 -4.37
N ARG A 97 -4.78 1.46 -4.50
CA ARG A 97 -5.54 2.05 -3.38
C ARG A 97 -6.61 1.12 -2.77
N GLY A 98 -6.82 -0.06 -3.35
CA GLY A 98 -7.84 -1.01 -2.94
C GLY A 98 -9.25 -0.44 -3.04
N ALA A 99 -10.05 -0.62 -1.99
CA ALA A 99 -11.43 -0.16 -1.91
C ALA A 99 -11.58 1.31 -1.48
N PHE A 100 -10.47 1.97 -1.15
CA PHE A 100 -10.48 3.25 -0.45
C PHE A 100 -10.31 4.43 -1.42
N ILE A 101 -10.76 5.60 -0.98
CA ILE A 101 -10.63 6.86 -1.74
C ILE A 101 -9.19 7.36 -1.60
N TYR A 102 -8.62 7.86 -2.70
CA TYR A 102 -7.30 8.50 -2.69
C TYR A 102 -7.38 9.85 -1.97
N HIS A 103 -7.29 9.81 -0.65
CA HIS A 103 -7.41 10.98 0.21
C HIS A 103 -6.76 10.71 1.58
N GLY A 104 -6.42 11.78 2.30
CA GLY A 104 -5.85 11.75 3.64
C GLY A 104 -4.67 10.78 3.74
N ARG A 105 -4.79 9.79 4.63
CA ARG A 105 -3.75 8.79 4.90
C ARG A 105 -3.23 8.06 3.66
N ILE A 106 -4.11 7.77 2.69
CA ILE A 106 -3.71 7.03 1.49
C ILE A 106 -2.91 7.91 0.54
N LYS A 107 -3.28 9.19 0.45
CA LYS A 107 -2.53 10.19 -0.31
C LYS A 107 -1.14 10.40 0.32
N ALA A 108 -1.08 10.60 1.64
CA ALA A 108 0.18 10.80 2.34
C ALA A 108 1.12 9.58 2.23
N LEU A 109 0.58 8.36 2.24
CA LEU A 109 1.37 7.16 2.02
C LEU A 109 1.95 7.13 0.60
N ALA A 110 1.14 7.47 -0.40
CA ALA A 110 1.57 7.50 -1.78
C ALA A 110 2.66 8.56 -2.02
N GLU A 111 2.47 9.76 -1.48
CA GLU A 111 3.46 10.84 -1.57
C GLU A 111 4.77 10.44 -0.90
N ALA A 112 4.72 9.89 0.31
CA ALA A 112 5.91 9.41 1.00
C ALA A 112 6.61 8.25 0.29
N ALA A 113 5.86 7.36 -0.37
CA ALA A 113 6.44 6.28 -1.17
C ALA A 113 7.13 6.83 -2.44
N ARG A 114 6.56 7.87 -3.08
CA ARG A 114 7.20 8.58 -4.20
C ARG A 114 8.47 9.31 -3.77
N GLU A 115 8.44 10.00 -2.64
CA GLU A 115 9.64 10.63 -2.05
C GLU A 115 10.74 9.59 -1.75
N GLY A 116 10.35 8.38 -1.37
CA GLY A 116 11.27 7.26 -1.14
C GLY A 116 11.84 6.61 -2.40
N GLY A 117 11.56 7.15 -3.60
CA GLY A 117 12.15 6.70 -4.86
C GLY A 117 11.35 5.64 -5.63
N LEU A 118 10.10 5.34 -5.21
CA LEU A 118 9.20 4.51 -6.01
C LEU A 118 8.52 5.34 -7.10
N SER A 119 8.56 4.85 -8.34
CA SER A 119 7.88 5.46 -9.49
C SER A 119 6.53 4.79 -9.74
N PHE A 120 5.44 5.55 -9.57
CA PHE A 120 4.06 5.13 -9.82
C PHE A 120 3.05 6.29 -9.93
#